data_AF-A0A938DHZ2-F1
#
_entry.id   AF-A0A938DHZ2-F1
#
_cell.length_a   1.000
_cell.length_b   1.000
_cell.length_c   1.000
_cell.angle_alpha   90.00
_cell.angle_beta   90.00
_cell.angle_gamma   90.00
#
_symmetry.space_group_name_H-M   'P 1'
#
loop_
_entity.id
_entity.type
_entity.pdbx_description
1 polymer ?
#
loop_
_entity_poly.entity_id
_entity_poly.type
_entity_poly.pdbx_seq_one_letter_code
_entity_poly.pdbx_strand_id
1 'polypeptide(L)'
;MTTTVKSGAASAVMWSSVTRTSLTRRLPWPTQHQRRRPPHQQRPDVVQVLLRRDVKGIGRRGDIVTVSSGHARNYLIPNGLAVEATDGAVEQAATVKKSRAVREAADRESARAIATAFAETPLVITAKAGATGKLFGSVTAADIVEAVE
;
A
#
# COMPACT_ATOMS: atom_id res chain seq x y z
N MET A 1 18.59 23.69 67.13
CA MET A 1 19.65 24.66 67.47
C MET A 1 20.86 23.88 67.95
N THR A 2 21.98 24.14 67.28
CA THR A 2 23.38 24.17 67.75
C THR A 2 23.88 23.19 68.84
N THR A 3 24.97 22.52 68.47
CA THR A 3 25.97 21.76 69.25
C THR A 3 26.81 22.62 70.22
N THR A 4 27.52 21.95 71.14
CA THR A 4 28.36 22.50 72.25
C THR A 4 29.89 22.31 72.01
N VAL A 5 30.75 22.89 72.88
CA VAL A 5 32.11 23.52 72.73
C VAL A 5 33.34 22.79 73.36
N LYS A 6 34.59 23.11 72.89
CA LYS A 6 36.05 23.06 73.39
C LYS A 6 36.61 22.03 74.42
N SER A 7 37.86 21.52 74.20
CA SER A 7 39.17 21.89 74.88
C SER A 7 40.33 20.81 74.89
N GLY A 8 41.61 21.19 74.62
CA GLY A 8 42.87 20.95 75.43
C GLY A 8 43.72 19.63 75.53
N ALA A 9 44.96 19.65 74.94
CA ALA A 9 46.33 19.18 75.36
C ALA A 9 46.83 17.69 75.57
N ALA A 10 48.14 17.48 75.22
CA ALA A 10 49.19 16.51 75.66
C ALA A 10 49.69 15.37 74.71
N SER A 11 51.03 15.15 74.70
CA SER A 11 51.87 14.42 73.71
C SER A 11 52.09 12.92 74.00
N ALA A 12 52.22 12.08 72.96
CA ALA A 12 52.91 10.78 72.97
C ALA A 12 53.31 10.32 71.56
N VAL A 13 54.53 9.78 71.44
CA VAL A 13 55.18 9.29 70.21
C VAL A 13 54.64 7.89 69.86
N MET A 14 54.01 7.75 68.70
CA MET A 14 53.83 6.49 67.98
C MET A 14 53.73 6.79 66.48
N TRP A 15 54.27 5.91 65.65
CA TRP A 15 54.35 6.07 64.20
C TRP A 15 53.05 6.57 63.57
N SER A 16 53.14 7.78 63.01
CA SER A 16 52.11 8.39 62.18
C SER A 16 52.24 7.88 60.75
N SER A 17 51.32 7.01 60.35
CA SER A 17 50.71 7.08 59.03
C SER A 17 49.19 6.94 59.18
N VAL A 18 48.59 8.01 59.70
CA VAL A 18 47.13 8.18 59.77
C VAL A 18 46.54 7.96 58.37
N THR A 19 45.73 6.91 58.27
CA THR A 19 44.97 6.54 57.10
C THR A 19 43.99 7.66 56.75
N ARG A 20 44.29 8.31 55.64
CA ARG A 20 43.47 9.33 55.00
C ARG A 20 42.09 8.78 54.68
N THR A 21 41.08 9.37 55.30
CA THR A 21 39.78 9.74 54.73
C THR A 21 39.10 8.67 53.86
N SER A 22 38.15 7.94 54.44
CA SER A 22 37.11 7.18 53.74
C SER A 22 36.12 8.14 53.05
N LEU A 23 36.53 8.68 51.91
CA LEU A 23 35.66 9.40 50.98
C LEU A 23 34.82 8.40 50.17
N THR A 24 33.59 8.24 50.62
CA THR A 24 32.34 8.00 49.88
C THR A 24 32.50 7.76 48.37
N ARG A 25 32.75 6.52 47.96
CA ARG A 25 32.64 6.09 46.56
C ARG A 25 31.22 5.58 46.27
N ARG A 26 30.24 6.49 46.19
CA ARG A 26 28.98 6.21 45.49
C ARG A 26 29.23 6.43 44.00
N LEU A 27 29.61 5.37 43.29
CA LEU A 27 29.48 5.36 41.84
C LEU A 27 28.00 5.14 41.52
N PRO A 28 27.31 6.09 40.86
CA PRO A 28 26.00 5.79 40.31
C PRO A 28 26.19 4.73 39.21
N TRP A 29 25.29 3.76 39.18
CA TRP A 29 25.19 2.79 38.09
C TRP A 29 25.18 3.57 36.77
N PRO A 30 25.93 3.16 35.73
CA PRO A 30 25.75 3.76 34.41
C PRO A 30 24.31 3.45 34.02
N THR A 31 23.55 4.50 33.72
CA THR A 31 22.16 4.43 33.35
C THR A 31 22.04 3.42 32.21
N GLN A 32 21.50 2.22 32.50
CA GLN A 32 20.99 1.32 31.48
C GLN A 32 19.74 1.95 30.86
N HIS A 33 19.90 3.10 30.24
CA HIS A 33 19.18 3.34 29.00
C HIS A 33 19.84 2.40 28.01
N GLN A 34 19.44 1.12 28.08
CA GLN A 34 19.48 0.24 26.95
C GLN A 34 19.05 1.11 25.78
N ARG A 35 19.97 1.38 24.84
CA ARG A 35 19.61 2.00 23.59
C ARG A 35 18.43 1.17 23.12
N ARG A 36 17.21 1.74 23.22
CA ARG A 36 16.07 1.19 22.52
C ARG A 36 16.55 1.24 21.08
N ARG A 37 17.06 0.12 20.57
CA ARG A 37 17.41 0.00 19.17
C ARG A 37 16.17 0.52 18.44
N PRO A 38 16.29 1.51 17.55
CA PRO A 38 15.13 1.98 16.82
C PRO A 38 14.44 0.74 16.26
N PRO A 39 13.11 0.57 16.45
CA PRO A 39 12.41 -0.56 15.87
C PRO A 39 12.80 -0.56 14.41
N HIS A 40 13.42 -1.67 14.01
CA HIS A 40 13.89 -1.93 12.67
C HIS A 40 12.94 -1.25 11.69
N GLN A 41 13.42 -0.28 10.92
CA GLN A 41 12.71 0.13 9.72
C GLN A 41 12.85 -1.05 8.75
N GLN A 42 12.10 -2.12 9.02
CA GLN A 42 11.95 -3.26 8.14
C GLN A 42 11.30 -2.68 6.89
N ARG A 43 12.10 -2.52 5.84
CA ARG A 43 11.55 -2.41 4.50
C ARG A 43 10.68 -3.65 4.32
N PRO A 44 9.39 -3.50 3.96
CA PRO A 44 8.57 -4.67 3.74
C PRO A 44 9.25 -5.51 2.66
N ASP A 45 9.64 -6.75 2.99
CA ASP A 45 10.17 -7.66 1.98
C ASP A 45 9.12 -7.78 0.88
N VAL A 46 9.47 -7.43 -0.34
CA VAL A 46 8.52 -7.45 -1.46
C VAL A 46 8.61 -8.78 -2.19
N VAL A 47 7.46 -9.35 -2.55
CA VAL A 47 7.34 -10.62 -3.27
C VAL A 47 6.40 -10.45 -4.45
N GLN A 48 6.67 -11.20 -5.52
CA GLN A 48 5.80 -11.26 -6.69
C GLN A 48 4.81 -12.41 -6.53
N VAL A 49 3.54 -12.14 -6.76
CA VAL A 49 2.47 -13.14 -6.71
C VAL A 49 1.58 -13.05 -7.94
N LEU A 50 1.11 -14.20 -8.40
CA LEU A 50 0.14 -14.31 -9.48
C LEU A 50 -1.27 -14.37 -8.89
N LEU A 51 -2.13 -13.42 -9.25
CA LEU A 51 -3.52 -13.37 -8.79
C LEU A 51 -4.38 -14.43 -9.49
N ARG A 52 -5.01 -15.31 -8.70
CA ARG A 52 -5.99 -16.30 -9.18
C ARG A 52 -7.41 -15.76 -9.25
N ARG A 53 -7.70 -14.69 -8.52
CA ARG A 53 -9.00 -14.00 -8.49
C ARG A 53 -8.79 -12.50 -8.61
N ASP A 54 -9.83 -11.80 -9.03
CA ASP A 54 -9.82 -10.34 -9.02
C ASP A 54 -9.81 -9.85 -7.58
N VAL A 55 -8.86 -8.98 -7.22
CA VAL A 55 -8.75 -8.41 -5.87
C VAL A 55 -8.77 -6.90 -5.98
N LYS A 56 -9.78 -6.28 -5.36
CA LYS A 56 -9.97 -4.84 -5.38
C LYS A 56 -8.73 -4.12 -4.82
N GLY A 57 -8.19 -3.19 -5.60
CA GLY A 57 -7.02 -2.40 -5.22
C GLY A 57 -5.66 -3.04 -5.50
N ILE A 58 -5.61 -4.30 -5.97
CA ILE A 58 -4.35 -5.00 -6.29
C ILE A 58 -4.25 -5.31 -7.78
N GLY A 59 -5.28 -5.93 -8.37
CA GLY A 59 -5.25 -6.33 -9.77
C GLY A 59 -6.35 -7.31 -10.16
N ARG A 60 -6.31 -7.73 -11.43
CA ARG A 60 -7.25 -8.70 -11.99
C ARG A 60 -6.64 -10.10 -12.00
N ARG A 61 -7.47 -11.10 -12.21
CA ARG A 61 -7.07 -12.50 -12.35
C ARG A 61 -6.11 -12.68 -13.52
N GLY A 62 -4.97 -13.29 -13.21
CA GLY A 62 -3.86 -13.53 -14.14
C GLY A 62 -2.81 -12.43 -14.13
N ASP A 63 -2.97 -11.38 -13.33
CA ASP A 63 -1.94 -10.35 -13.19
C ASP A 63 -0.87 -10.79 -12.18
N ILE A 64 0.38 -10.47 -12.52
CA ILE A 64 1.53 -10.57 -11.60
C ILE A 64 1.66 -9.23 -10.90
N VAL A 65 1.62 -9.26 -9.58
CA VAL A 65 1.66 -8.05 -8.75
C VAL A 65 2.76 -8.18 -7.70
N THR A 66 3.50 -7.10 -7.51
CA THR A 66 4.50 -6.99 -6.46
C THR A 66 3.83 -6.47 -5.20
N VAL A 67 3.77 -7.30 -4.15
CA VAL A 67 3.13 -6.99 -2.87
C VAL A 67 4.13 -7.20 -1.73
N SER A 68 3.81 -6.73 -0.52
CA SER A 68 4.60 -7.07 0.65
C SER A 68 4.45 -8.55 1.01
N SER A 69 5.51 -9.15 1.53
CA SER A 69 5.58 -10.54 1.98
C SER A 69 4.49 -10.86 3.01
N GLY A 70 4.24 -9.93 3.92
CA GLY A 70 3.16 -10.02 4.89
C GLY A 70 1.78 -10.04 4.24
N HIS A 71 1.54 -9.22 3.21
CA HIS A 71 0.26 -9.20 2.51
C HIS A 71 0.03 -10.49 1.70
N ALA A 72 1.07 -11.02 1.05
CA ALA A 72 1.01 -12.31 0.37
C ALA A 72 0.70 -13.45 1.35
N ARG A 73 1.46 -13.57 2.45
CA ARG A 73 1.37 -14.69 3.39
C ARG A 73 0.15 -14.65 4.31
N ASN A 74 -0.30 -13.46 4.73
CA ASN A 74 -1.41 -13.34 5.68
C ASN A 74 -2.78 -13.25 5.01
N TYR A 75 -2.83 -12.75 3.76
CA TYR A 75 -4.11 -12.46 3.10
C TYR A 75 -4.27 -13.18 1.76
N LEU A 76 -3.30 -13.11 0.86
CA LEU A 76 -3.53 -13.60 -0.51
C LEU A 76 -3.41 -15.13 -0.64
N ILE A 77 -2.39 -15.73 -0.02
CA ILE A 77 -2.13 -17.17 -0.11
C ILE A 77 -3.17 -17.97 0.69
N PRO A 78 -3.48 -17.64 1.97
CA PRO A 78 -4.44 -18.42 2.75
C PRO A 78 -5.87 -18.37 2.21
N ASN A 79 -6.27 -17.22 1.64
CA ASN A 79 -7.60 -17.08 1.02
C ASN A 79 -7.66 -17.61 -0.42
N GLY A 80 -6.57 -18.19 -0.93
CA GLY A 80 -6.48 -18.73 -2.30
C GLY A 80 -6.63 -17.67 -3.39
N LEU A 81 -6.36 -16.40 -3.07
CA LEU A 81 -6.47 -15.25 -3.98
C LEU A 81 -5.24 -15.12 -4.88
N ALA A 82 -4.07 -15.60 -4.43
CA ALA A 82 -2.84 -15.57 -5.19
C ALA A 82 -1.98 -16.83 -4.95
N VAL A 83 -1.05 -17.06 -5.87
CA VAL A 83 0.00 -18.09 -5.78
C VAL A 83 1.35 -17.41 -5.94
N GLU A 84 2.39 -17.95 -5.32
CA GLU A 84 3.76 -17.48 -5.52
C GLU A 84 4.12 -17.49 -7.01
N ALA A 85 4.66 -16.38 -7.49
CA ALA A 85 5.04 -16.25 -8.89
C ALA A 85 6.32 -17.05 -9.14
N THR A 86 6.19 -18.28 -9.64
CA THR A 86 7.30 -19.04 -10.19
C THR A 86 7.63 -18.54 -11.60
N ASP A 87 8.88 -18.72 -12.06
CA ASP A 87 9.31 -18.23 -13.37
C ASP A 87 8.41 -18.73 -14.52
N GLY A 88 7.95 -19.99 -14.46
CA GLY A 88 6.99 -20.53 -15.43
C GLY A 88 5.60 -19.89 -15.37
N ALA A 89 5.12 -19.52 -14.17
CA ALA A 89 3.85 -18.80 -14.01
C ALA A 89 3.95 -17.36 -14.53
N VAL A 90 5.14 -16.75 -14.43
CA VAL A 90 5.42 -15.40 -14.95
C VAL A 90 5.32 -15.36 -16.47
N GLU A 91 5.94 -16.31 -17.17
CA GLU A 91 5.90 -16.38 -18.63
C GLU A 91 4.50 -16.68 -19.18
N GLN A 92 3.75 -17.56 -18.52
CA GLN A 92 2.37 -17.88 -18.89
C GLN A 92 1.46 -16.65 -18.74
N ALA A 93 1.55 -15.95 -17.62
CA ALA A 93 0.78 -14.73 -17.40
C ALA A 93 1.17 -13.61 -18.39
N ALA A 94 2.47 -13.47 -18.72
CA ALA A 94 2.93 -12.53 -19.75
C ALA A 94 2.34 -12.85 -21.13
N THR A 95 2.27 -14.14 -21.50
CA THR A 95 1.69 -14.60 -22.76
C THR A 95 0.19 -14.33 -22.82
N VAL A 96 -0.54 -14.62 -21.74
CA VAL A 96 -1.98 -14.32 -21.62
C VAL A 96 -2.24 -12.82 -21.66
N LYS A 97 -1.39 -12.01 -21.03
CA LYS A 97 -1.52 -10.55 -21.05
C LYS A 97 -1.30 -9.98 -22.45
N LYS A 98 -0.30 -10.48 -23.18
CA LYS A 98 -0.06 -10.10 -24.58
C LYS A 98 -1.25 -10.42 -25.47
N SER A 99 -1.82 -11.63 -25.37
CA SER A 99 -2.98 -12.01 -26.19
C SER A 99 -4.22 -11.19 -25.84
N ARG A 100 -4.45 -10.88 -24.56
CA ARG A 100 -5.52 -9.95 -24.13
C ARG A 100 -5.32 -8.55 -24.71
N ALA A 101 -4.11 -7.99 -24.62
CA ALA A 101 -3.82 -6.66 -25.12
C ALA A 101 -4.06 -6.54 -26.63
N VAL A 102 -3.72 -7.58 -27.40
CA VAL A 102 -3.98 -7.62 -28.85
C VAL A 102 -5.49 -7.63 -29.14
N ARG A 103 -6.27 -8.44 -28.41
CA ARG A 103 -7.73 -8.47 -28.56
C ARG A 103 -8.36 -7.12 -28.20
N GLU A 104 -7.97 -6.55 -27.06
CA GLU A 104 -8.48 -5.25 -26.62
C GLU A 104 -8.12 -4.11 -27.58
N ALA A 105 -6.96 -4.20 -28.25
CA ALA A 105 -6.58 -3.24 -29.28
C ALA A 105 -7.48 -3.36 -30.51
N ALA A 106 -7.73 -4.59 -30.99
CA ALA A 106 -8.62 -4.86 -32.11
C ALA A 106 -10.07 -4.42 -31.80
N ASP A 107 -10.57 -4.71 -30.59
CA ASP A 107 -11.91 -4.30 -30.16
C ASP A 107 -12.04 -2.78 -30.04
N ARG A 108 -10.96 -2.09 -29.61
CA ARG A 108 -10.93 -0.63 -29.58
C ARG A 108 -10.91 -0.02 -30.98
N GLU A 109 -10.20 -0.64 -31.91
CA GLU A 109 -10.14 -0.18 -33.29
C GLU A 109 -11.48 -0.38 -34.01
N SER A 110 -12.14 -1.53 -33.85
CA SER A 110 -13.47 -1.77 -34.40
C SER A 110 -14.51 -0.82 -33.81
N ALA A 111 -14.49 -0.58 -32.49
CA ALA A 111 -15.38 0.37 -31.85
C ALA A 111 -15.16 1.81 -32.35
N ARG A 112 -13.90 2.20 -32.61
CA ARG A 112 -13.58 3.52 -33.20
C ARG A 112 -14.09 3.64 -34.63
N ALA A 113 -13.92 2.60 -35.45
CA ALA A 113 -14.42 2.60 -36.83
C ALA A 113 -15.95 2.79 -36.87
N ILE A 114 -16.67 2.07 -36.01
CA ILE A 114 -18.12 2.22 -35.85
C ILE A 114 -18.49 3.64 -35.38
N ALA A 115 -17.77 4.19 -34.40
CA ALA A 115 -18.03 5.54 -33.90
C ALA A 115 -17.82 6.62 -34.99
N THR A 116 -16.78 6.48 -35.82
CA THR A 116 -16.55 7.40 -36.94
C THR A 116 -17.68 7.31 -37.98
N ALA A 117 -18.12 6.10 -38.32
CA ALA A 117 -19.25 5.91 -39.25
C ALA A 117 -20.54 6.58 -38.74
N PHE A 118 -20.80 6.50 -37.43
CA PHE A 118 -21.93 7.21 -36.81
C PHE A 118 -21.75 8.72 -36.74
N ALA A 119 -20.53 9.23 -36.61
CA ALA A 119 -20.29 10.68 -36.56
C ALA A 119 -20.52 11.35 -37.92
N GLU A 120 -20.29 10.64 -39.03
CA GLU A 120 -20.45 11.16 -40.39
C GLU A 120 -21.90 11.13 -40.90
N THR A 121 -22.76 10.32 -40.26
CA THR A 121 -24.14 10.10 -40.73
C THR A 121 -25.15 10.88 -39.88
N PRO A 122 -25.77 11.95 -40.40
CA PRO A 122 -26.82 12.66 -39.68
C PRO A 122 -28.08 11.80 -39.58
N LEU A 123 -28.42 11.37 -38.37
CA LEU A 123 -29.65 10.62 -38.05
C LEU A 123 -30.84 11.57 -37.96
N VAL A 124 -31.81 11.41 -38.87
CA VAL A 124 -33.05 12.20 -38.90
C VAL A 124 -34.19 11.37 -38.33
N ILE A 125 -34.57 11.64 -37.08
CA ILE A 125 -35.69 10.97 -36.42
C ILE A 125 -36.95 11.80 -36.65
N THR A 126 -37.88 11.28 -37.44
CA THR A 126 -39.18 11.94 -37.66
C THR A 126 -40.16 11.56 -36.56
N ALA A 127 -40.66 12.56 -35.82
CA ALA A 127 -41.61 12.36 -34.74
C ALA A 127 -42.78 13.34 -34.88
N LYS A 128 -44.00 12.87 -34.57
CA LYS A 128 -45.22 13.65 -34.73
C LYS A 128 -45.27 14.78 -33.71
N ALA A 129 -45.22 16.02 -34.19
CA ALA A 129 -45.41 17.23 -33.39
C ALA A 129 -46.87 17.67 -33.41
N GLY A 130 -47.37 18.18 -32.28
CA GLY A 130 -48.71 18.77 -32.19
C GLY A 130 -48.81 20.16 -32.80
N ALA A 131 -50.04 20.66 -32.92
CA ALA A 131 -50.36 21.96 -33.53
C ALA A 131 -49.65 23.15 -32.87
N THR A 132 -49.16 22.99 -31.63
CA THR A 132 -48.40 24.00 -30.86
C THR A 132 -46.87 23.82 -30.97
N GLY A 133 -46.39 22.95 -31.86
CA GLY A 133 -44.95 22.70 -32.06
C GLY A 133 -44.28 21.84 -30.98
N LYS A 134 -45.04 21.28 -30.04
CA LYS A 134 -44.53 20.36 -29.02
C LYS A 134 -44.58 18.92 -29.52
N LEU A 135 -43.50 18.17 -29.31
CA LEU A 135 -43.41 16.74 -29.60
C LEU A 135 -44.45 15.97 -28.77
N PHE A 136 -45.22 15.07 -29.38
CA PHE A 136 -46.06 14.15 -28.62
C PHE A 136 -45.22 12.92 -28.23
N GLY A 137 -44.70 12.94 -27.00
CA GLY A 137 -43.90 11.85 -26.44
C GLY A 137 -42.44 12.22 -26.21
N SER A 138 -41.61 11.22 -25.91
CA SER A 138 -40.17 11.34 -25.74
C SER A 138 -39.49 10.44 -26.77
N VAL A 139 -38.44 10.93 -27.43
CA VAL A 139 -37.57 10.08 -28.23
C VAL A 139 -36.79 9.19 -27.27
N THR A 140 -37.01 7.89 -27.36
CA THR A 140 -36.39 6.88 -26.51
C THR A 140 -35.14 6.30 -27.17
N ALA A 141 -34.34 5.57 -26.40
CA ALA A 141 -33.19 4.85 -26.95
C ALA A 141 -33.60 3.83 -28.04
N ALA A 142 -34.83 3.30 -27.99
CA ALA A 142 -35.35 2.39 -29.01
C ALA A 142 -35.53 3.08 -30.37
N ASP A 143 -36.04 4.31 -30.37
CA ASP A 143 -36.25 5.09 -31.61
C ASP A 143 -34.93 5.47 -32.29
N ILE A 144 -33.86 5.65 -31.50
CA ILE A 144 -32.51 5.91 -32.01
C ILE A 144 -31.91 4.64 -32.63
N VAL A 145 -32.15 3.47 -32.02
CA VAL A 145 -31.67 2.18 -32.56
C VAL A 145 -32.39 1.86 -33.87
N GLU A 146 -33.71 2.06 -33.95
CA GLU A 146 -34.48 1.86 -35.19
C GLU A 146 -34.06 2.83 -36.31
N ALA A 147 -33.62 4.04 -35.97
CA ALA A 147 -33.08 4.97 -36.96
C ALA A 147 -31.64 4.62 -37.41
N VAL A 148 -30.95 3.76 -36.66
CA VAL A 148 -29.54 3.37 -36.85
C VAL A 148 -29.39 2.02 -37.56
N GLU A 149 -30.34 1.08 -37.38
CA GLU A 149 -30.44 -0.16 -38.17
C GLU A 149 -30.70 0.09 -39.67
#